data_AF-A0A7C7CUH8-F1
#
_entry.id   AF-A0A7C7CUH8-F1
#
_cell.length_a   1.000
_cell.length_b   1.000
_cell.length_c   1.000
_cell.angle_alpha   90.00
_cell.angle_beta   90.00
_cell.angle_gamma   90.00
#
_symmetry.space_group_name_H-M   'P 1'
#
loop_
_entity.id
_entity.type
_entity.pdbx_description
1 polymer ?
#
loop_
_entity_poly.entity_id
_entity_poly.type
_entity_poly.pdbx_seq_one_letter_code
_entity_poly.pdbx_strand_id
1 'polypeptide(L)'
;MRRLKIPKWQPGLTLIEMVTTIVISGIMFLGLGLSLRTIMYHYQDDTVLQEVRLYGNTVMREIMKEISLARFIEFSPINNYERIFLTKYDNYGNPTNTTITANAIDGVLFNYQLPLNGTLPLPKKGRFRNNNQRNITLREFDAWETKVVSSKLQRFAQSTVTLLLELEVETENAPGGRQIEILRFQRKVFMSNKYISMASSSGSMRPTS
;
A
#
# COMPACT_ATOMS: atom_id res chain seq x y z
N MET A 1 33.54 -25.70 75.85
CA MET A 1 33.18 -24.31 75.53
C MET A 1 33.40 -24.05 74.05
N ARG A 2 32.33 -24.00 73.23
CA ARG A 2 32.42 -23.69 71.79
C ARG A 2 32.46 -22.17 71.60
N ARG A 3 33.54 -21.64 71.02
CA ARG A 3 33.61 -20.24 70.58
C ARG A 3 32.58 -20.01 69.47
N LEU A 4 31.61 -19.15 69.70
CA LEU A 4 30.72 -18.63 68.65
C LEU A 4 31.58 -17.79 67.69
N LYS A 5 31.73 -18.25 66.45
CA LYS A 5 32.30 -17.44 65.36
C LYS A 5 31.23 -16.43 64.95
N ILE A 6 31.47 -15.16 65.27
CA ILE A 6 30.66 -14.04 64.78
C ILE A 6 30.80 -14.03 63.24
N PRO A 7 29.70 -14.05 62.46
CA PRO A 7 29.80 -13.98 61.01
C PRO A 7 30.44 -12.64 60.61
N LYS A 8 31.37 -12.69 59.64
CA LYS A 8 31.99 -11.53 59.01
C LYS A 8 30.92 -10.48 58.70
N TRP A 9 31.10 -9.27 59.20
CA TRP A 9 30.39 -8.08 58.72
C TRP A 9 30.45 -8.08 57.18
N GLN A 10 29.29 -8.19 56.54
CA GLN A 10 29.17 -7.82 55.13
C GLN A 10 29.52 -6.32 55.07
N PRO A 11 30.46 -5.89 54.21
CA PRO A 11 30.70 -4.47 54.04
C PRO A 11 29.38 -3.85 53.58
N GLY A 12 28.78 -3.02 54.44
CA GLY A 12 27.64 -2.20 54.06
C GLY A 12 28.04 -1.34 52.86
N LEU A 13 27.12 -1.21 51.90
CA LEU A 13 27.32 -0.45 50.67
C LEU A 13 27.92 0.91 51.02
N THR A 14 29.15 1.18 50.55
CA THR A 14 29.79 2.46 50.83
C THR A 14 28.98 3.58 50.17
N LEU A 15 29.01 4.79 50.73
CA LEU A 15 28.29 5.94 50.16
C LEU A 15 28.65 6.16 48.67
N ILE A 16 29.92 5.91 48.31
CA ILE A 16 30.41 5.95 46.93
C ILE A 16 29.76 4.87 46.06
N GLU A 17 29.62 3.64 46.54
CA GLU A 17 28.93 2.57 45.79
C GLU A 17 27.44 2.88 45.61
N MET A 18 26.77 3.52 46.59
CA MET A 18 25.38 3.95 46.44
C MET A 18 25.25 5.07 45.40
N VAL A 19 26.11 6.08 45.46
CA VAL A 19 26.06 7.20 44.52
C VAL A 19 26.39 6.73 43.11
N THR A 20 27.41 5.88 42.94
CA THR A 20 27.79 5.36 41.61
C THR A 20 26.70 4.48 41.01
N THR A 21 26.07 3.60 41.79
CA THR A 21 24.94 2.77 41.31
C THR A 21 23.71 3.61 40.94
N ILE A 22 23.39 4.67 41.70
CA ILE A 22 22.30 5.60 41.35
C ILE A 22 22.61 6.35 40.05
N VAL A 23 23.83 6.85 39.87
CA VAL A 23 24.21 7.57 38.64
C VAL A 23 24.20 6.63 37.41
N ILE A 24 24.78 5.43 37.53
CA ILE A 24 24.81 4.45 36.43
C ILE A 24 23.39 4.00 36.07
N SER A 25 22.56 3.70 37.07
CA SER A 25 21.16 3.33 36.82
C SER A 25 20.38 4.50 36.22
N GLY A 26 20.58 5.73 36.69
CA GLY A 26 19.98 6.94 36.10
C GLY A 26 20.32 7.11 34.62
N ILE A 27 21.61 7.00 34.24
CA ILE A 27 22.04 7.06 32.85
C ILE A 27 21.42 5.91 32.03
N MET A 28 21.36 4.70 32.59
CA MET A 28 20.78 3.53 31.93
C MET A 28 19.27 3.72 31.70
N PHE A 29 18.52 4.16 32.70
CA PHE A 29 17.09 4.42 32.58
C PHE A 29 16.79 5.54 31.57
N LEU A 30 17.59 6.61 31.55
CA LEU A 30 17.46 7.68 30.56
C LEU A 30 17.77 7.17 29.15
N GLY A 31 18.86 6.43 28.98
CA GLY A 31 19.24 5.84 27.70
C GLY A 31 18.19 4.87 27.14
N LEU A 32 17.65 3.99 28.00
CA LEU A 32 16.57 3.07 27.64
C LEU A 32 15.25 3.79 27.39
N GLY A 33 14.93 4.81 28.18
CA GLY A 33 13.70 5.60 28.01
C GLY A 33 13.65 6.34 26.68
N LEU A 34 14.77 6.93 26.26
CA LEU A 34 14.87 7.61 24.97
C LEU A 34 14.83 6.61 23.80
N SER A 35 15.56 5.49 23.90
CA SER A 35 15.57 4.48 22.83
C SER A 35 14.21 3.82 22.62
N LEU A 36 13.48 3.51 23.71
CA LEU A 36 12.12 2.96 23.62
C LEU A 36 11.15 3.89 22.91
N ARG A 37 11.26 5.22 23.14
CA ARG A 37 10.41 6.20 22.44
C ARG A 37 10.67 6.20 20.95
N THR A 38 11.93 6.17 20.53
CA THR A 38 12.31 6.13 19.11
C THR A 38 11.87 4.83 18.45
N ILE A 39 12.07 3.68 19.11
CA ILE A 39 11.62 2.38 18.60
C ILE A 39 10.11 2.35 18.44
N MET A 40 9.37 2.84 19.44
CA MET A 40 7.92 2.92 19.36
C MET A 40 7.46 3.80 18.21
N TYR A 41 8.11 4.94 17.95
CA TYR A 41 7.78 5.79 16.83
C TYR A 41 7.94 5.07 15.48
N HIS A 42 9.08 4.44 15.24
CA HIS A 42 9.31 3.69 13.99
C HIS A 42 8.35 2.50 13.85
N TYR A 43 8.11 1.77 14.93
CA TYR A 43 7.15 0.67 14.92
C TYR A 43 5.75 1.12 14.49
N GLN A 44 5.30 2.27 14.99
CA GLN A 44 4.03 2.84 14.59
C GLN A 44 4.04 3.17 13.09
N ASP A 45 5.11 3.78 12.59
CA ASP A 45 5.28 4.16 11.18
C ASP A 45 5.23 2.96 10.24
N ASP A 46 6.07 1.97 10.52
CA ASP A 46 6.14 0.74 9.76
C ASP A 46 4.79 0.01 9.72
N THR A 47 4.05 -0.01 10.83
CA THR A 47 2.71 -0.62 10.89
C THR A 47 1.75 0.04 9.90
N VAL A 48 1.72 1.38 9.86
CA VAL A 48 0.84 2.13 8.95
C VAL A 48 1.26 1.91 7.50
N LEU A 49 2.55 2.01 7.20
CA LEU A 49 3.09 1.78 5.86
C LEU A 49 2.82 0.36 5.38
N GLN A 50 2.94 -0.65 6.24
CA GLN A 50 2.65 -2.04 5.90
C GLN A 50 1.18 -2.24 5.53
N GLU A 51 0.25 -1.66 6.27
CA GLU A 51 -1.18 -1.72 5.94
C GLU A 51 -1.50 -1.02 4.62
N VAL A 52 -0.90 0.15 4.34
CA VAL A 52 -1.06 0.85 3.06
C VAL A 52 -0.45 0.03 1.91
N ARG A 53 0.69 -0.63 2.11
CA ARG A 53 1.29 -1.56 1.14
C ARG A 53 0.40 -2.76 0.88
N LEU A 54 -0.23 -3.32 1.92
CA LEU A 54 -1.16 -4.44 1.76
C LEU A 54 -2.39 -4.01 0.94
N TYR A 55 -2.97 -2.85 1.25
CA TYR A 55 -4.07 -2.27 0.48
C TYR A 55 -3.68 -2.10 -0.99
N GLY A 56 -2.57 -1.39 -1.27
CA GLY A 56 -2.12 -1.11 -2.65
C GLY A 56 -1.87 -2.37 -3.46
N ASN A 57 -1.22 -3.38 -2.88
CA ASN A 57 -1.00 -4.67 -3.55
C ASN A 57 -2.31 -5.44 -3.79
N THR A 58 -3.24 -5.41 -2.84
CA THR A 58 -4.52 -6.12 -2.95
C THR A 58 -5.42 -5.49 -4.02
N VAL A 59 -5.53 -4.16 -4.02
CA VAL A 59 -6.24 -3.40 -5.05
C VAL A 59 -5.63 -3.65 -6.42
N MET A 60 -4.30 -3.54 -6.55
CA MET A 60 -3.63 -3.84 -7.81
C MET A 60 -3.93 -5.24 -8.30
N ARG A 61 -3.85 -6.26 -7.43
CA ARG A 61 -4.17 -7.63 -7.81
C ARG A 61 -5.60 -7.75 -8.36
N GLU A 62 -6.58 -7.11 -7.74
CA GLU A 62 -7.97 -7.17 -8.21
C GLU A 62 -8.15 -6.45 -9.55
N ILE A 63 -7.55 -5.26 -9.73
CA ILE A 63 -7.55 -4.55 -11.02
C ILE A 63 -6.91 -5.43 -12.11
N MET A 64 -5.74 -6.02 -11.82
CA MET A 64 -5.04 -6.88 -12.76
C MET A 64 -5.89 -8.07 -13.20
N LYS A 65 -6.60 -8.70 -12.26
CA LYS A 65 -7.52 -9.81 -12.53
C LYS A 65 -8.67 -9.36 -13.44
N GLU A 66 -9.29 -8.23 -13.14
CA GLU A 66 -10.38 -7.66 -13.93
C GLU A 66 -9.91 -7.32 -15.37
N ILE A 67 -8.75 -6.71 -15.51
CA ILE A 67 -8.14 -6.35 -16.81
C ILE A 67 -7.76 -7.60 -17.60
N SER A 68 -7.15 -8.61 -16.95
CA SER A 68 -6.74 -9.85 -17.62
C SER A 68 -7.94 -10.61 -18.23
N LEU A 69 -9.13 -10.47 -17.65
CA LEU A 69 -10.36 -11.09 -18.13
C LEU A 69 -11.08 -10.25 -19.19
N ALA A 70 -10.77 -8.96 -19.29
CA ALA A 70 -11.43 -8.06 -20.23
C ALA A 70 -10.97 -8.30 -21.68
N ARG A 71 -11.91 -8.11 -22.61
CA ARG A 71 -11.66 -8.17 -24.06
C ARG A 71 -11.42 -6.79 -24.64
N PHE A 72 -12.09 -5.79 -24.10
CA PHE A 72 -11.90 -4.38 -24.47
C PHE A 72 -11.57 -3.56 -23.22
N ILE A 73 -10.74 -2.55 -23.42
CA ILE A 73 -10.35 -1.59 -22.39
C ILE A 73 -10.39 -0.20 -23.00
N GLU A 74 -10.97 0.75 -22.27
CA GLU A 74 -11.00 2.16 -22.62
C GLU A 74 -10.56 3.00 -21.42
N PHE A 75 -9.89 4.11 -21.73
CA PHE A 75 -9.28 5.02 -20.77
C PHE A 75 -10.00 6.37 -20.90
N SER A 76 -10.43 6.91 -19.77
CA SER A 76 -11.06 8.21 -19.69
C SER A 76 -10.56 8.96 -18.44
N PRO A 77 -9.84 10.09 -18.59
CA PRO A 77 -9.39 10.85 -17.44
C PRO A 77 -10.58 11.55 -16.76
N ILE A 78 -10.66 11.47 -15.43
CA ILE A 78 -11.62 12.21 -14.61
C ILE A 78 -10.98 12.72 -13.32
N ASN A 79 -11.14 14.01 -13.02
CA ASN A 79 -10.68 14.63 -11.77
C ASN A 79 -9.20 14.31 -11.41
N ASN A 80 -8.31 14.35 -12.41
CA ASN A 80 -6.88 14.06 -12.25
C ASN A 80 -6.53 12.57 -11.98
N TYR A 81 -7.49 11.66 -12.13
CA TYR A 81 -7.29 10.21 -12.10
C TYR A 81 -7.76 9.56 -13.39
N GLU A 82 -7.16 8.43 -13.74
CA GLU A 82 -7.60 7.65 -14.89
C GLU A 82 -8.82 6.78 -14.54
N ARG A 83 -9.87 6.81 -15.36
CA ARG A 83 -10.99 5.87 -15.28
C ARG A 83 -10.81 4.80 -16.34
N ILE A 84 -10.91 3.55 -15.91
CA ILE A 84 -10.75 2.40 -16.80
C ILE A 84 -12.12 1.74 -17.00
N PHE A 85 -12.57 1.67 -18.24
CA PHE A 85 -13.74 0.89 -18.62
C PHE A 85 -13.29 -0.45 -19.18
N LEU A 86 -13.86 -1.53 -18.66
CA LEU A 86 -13.54 -2.89 -19.04
C LEU A 86 -14.80 -3.57 -19.52
N THR A 87 -14.76 -4.12 -20.73
CA THR A 87 -15.83 -4.97 -21.24
C THR A 87 -15.35 -6.40 -21.29
N LYS A 88 -16.05 -7.25 -20.53
CA LYS A 88 -15.87 -8.69 -20.47
C LYS A 88 -17.03 -9.36 -21.20
N TYR A 89 -16.84 -10.63 -21.54
CA TYR A 89 -17.90 -11.48 -22.08
C TYR A 89 -18.06 -12.68 -21.16
N ASP A 90 -19.29 -13.00 -20.80
CA ASP A 90 -19.60 -14.22 -20.07
C ASP A 90 -19.49 -15.46 -20.99
N ASN A 91 -19.69 -16.65 -20.43
CA ASN A 91 -19.68 -17.91 -21.18
C ASN A 91 -20.82 -18.00 -22.23
N TYR A 92 -21.85 -17.16 -22.11
CA TYR A 92 -23.01 -17.10 -22.99
C TYR A 92 -22.87 -16.01 -24.06
N GLY A 93 -21.76 -15.26 -24.08
CA GLY A 93 -21.49 -14.19 -25.03
C GLY A 93 -22.11 -12.83 -24.69
N ASN A 94 -22.68 -12.64 -23.50
CA ASN A 94 -23.22 -11.35 -23.07
C ASN A 94 -22.10 -10.43 -22.55
N PRO A 95 -22.12 -9.13 -22.90
CA PRO A 95 -21.14 -8.17 -22.42
C PRO A 95 -21.42 -7.76 -20.95
N THR A 96 -20.41 -7.85 -20.11
CA THR A 96 -20.41 -7.33 -18.74
C THR A 96 -19.41 -6.19 -18.64
N ASN A 97 -19.88 -5.01 -18.25
CA ASN A 97 -19.05 -3.83 -18.11
C ASN A 97 -18.63 -3.64 -16.65
N THR A 98 -17.33 -3.47 -16.43
CA THR A 98 -16.76 -3.05 -15.14
C THR A 98 -16.10 -1.70 -15.32
N THR A 99 -16.44 -0.73 -14.48
CA THR A 99 -15.78 0.58 -14.43
C THR A 99 -14.87 0.64 -13.21
N ILE A 100 -13.60 0.95 -13.40
CA ILE A 100 -12.64 1.18 -12.31
C ILE A 100 -12.42 2.68 -12.22
N THR A 101 -12.66 3.23 -11.04
CA THR A 101 -12.51 4.67 -10.74
C THR A 101 -11.59 4.85 -9.55
N ALA A 102 -11.01 6.03 -9.44
CA ALA A 102 -10.13 6.40 -8.36
C ALA A 102 -10.53 7.76 -7.79
N ASN A 103 -10.32 7.95 -6.50
CA ASN A 103 -10.52 9.19 -5.79
C ASN A 103 -9.45 9.33 -4.68
N ALA A 104 -8.95 10.54 -4.47
CA ALA A 104 -8.05 10.91 -3.36
C ALA A 104 -8.51 10.34 -2.01
N ILE A 105 -9.82 10.44 -1.74
CA ILE A 105 -10.40 10.14 -0.43
C ILE A 105 -10.76 8.67 -0.30
N ASP A 106 -11.47 8.09 -1.26
CA ASP A 106 -12.00 6.72 -1.12
C ASP A 106 -11.09 5.64 -1.72
N GLY A 107 -10.02 6.05 -2.40
CA GLY A 107 -9.10 5.17 -3.08
C GLY A 107 -9.68 4.66 -4.40
N VAL A 108 -9.40 3.41 -4.74
CA VAL A 108 -9.89 2.77 -5.97
C VAL A 108 -11.24 2.09 -5.73
N LEU A 109 -12.17 2.30 -6.65
CA LEU A 109 -13.54 1.77 -6.62
C LEU A 109 -13.83 0.97 -7.91
N PHE A 110 -14.53 -0.15 -7.76
CA PHE A 110 -15.05 -0.98 -8.85
C PHE A 110 -16.56 -0.76 -8.93
N ASN A 111 -17.05 -0.30 -10.08
CA ASN A 111 -18.45 0.10 -10.26
C ASN A 111 -18.96 1.04 -9.16
N TYR A 112 -18.12 2.00 -8.76
CA TYR A 112 -18.38 2.95 -7.66
C TYR A 112 -18.55 2.29 -6.28
N GLN A 113 -18.13 1.04 -6.12
CA GLN A 113 -18.14 0.31 -4.86
C GLN A 113 -16.71 -0.03 -4.42
N LEU A 114 -16.52 -0.25 -3.12
CA LEU A 114 -15.21 -0.68 -2.62
C LEU A 114 -14.85 -2.07 -3.17
N PRO A 115 -13.56 -2.32 -3.46
CA PRO A 115 -13.08 -3.63 -3.87
C PRO A 115 -13.40 -4.72 -2.84
N LEU A 116 -13.37 -5.97 -3.27
CA LEU A 116 -13.67 -7.14 -2.43
C LEU A 116 -15.04 -7.03 -1.75
N ASN A 117 -16.08 -6.72 -2.51
CA ASN A 117 -17.47 -6.65 -2.04
C ASN A 117 -17.67 -5.70 -0.85
N GLY A 118 -17.04 -4.51 -0.84
CA GLY A 118 -17.21 -3.57 0.27
C GLY A 118 -16.12 -3.64 1.34
N THR A 119 -15.25 -4.65 1.33
CA THR A 119 -14.38 -4.95 2.49
C THR A 119 -13.01 -4.29 2.44
N LEU A 120 -12.63 -3.67 1.32
CA LEU A 120 -11.31 -3.06 1.13
C LEU A 120 -11.38 -1.53 0.99
N PRO A 121 -11.70 -0.78 2.06
CA PRO A 121 -11.58 0.68 2.05
C PRO A 121 -10.13 1.12 2.05
N LEU A 122 -9.86 2.33 1.56
CA LEU A 122 -8.58 3.00 1.80
C LEU A 122 -8.34 3.07 3.32
N PRO A 123 -7.18 2.66 3.85
CA PRO A 123 -6.93 2.50 5.28
C PRO A 123 -6.71 3.85 6.00
N LYS A 124 -7.69 4.76 5.88
CA LYS A 124 -7.70 6.11 6.47
C LYS A 124 -7.80 6.10 7.99
N LYS A 125 -8.48 5.09 8.56
CA LYS A 125 -8.71 4.94 10.00
C LYS A 125 -8.04 3.67 10.49
N GLY A 126 -7.53 3.68 11.72
CA GLY A 126 -6.90 2.52 12.32
C GLY A 126 -5.93 2.87 13.44
N ARG A 127 -5.19 1.88 13.91
CA ARG A 127 -4.12 2.08 14.89
C ARG A 127 -3.10 3.06 14.33
N PHE A 128 -2.58 3.94 15.20
CA PHE A 128 -1.54 4.93 14.88
C PHE A 128 -1.92 5.95 13.78
N ARG A 129 -3.22 6.21 13.61
CA ARG A 129 -3.78 7.22 12.70
C ARG A 129 -4.72 8.21 13.39
N ASN A 130 -4.95 8.03 14.69
CA ASN A 130 -5.86 8.87 15.46
C ASN A 130 -5.30 10.30 15.61
N ASN A 131 -6.19 11.28 15.79
CA ASN A 131 -5.87 12.70 15.95
C ASN A 131 -5.13 13.33 14.75
N ASN A 132 -5.44 12.90 13.52
CA ASN A 132 -4.83 13.41 12.28
C ASN A 132 -3.30 13.31 12.23
N GLN A 133 -2.70 12.46 13.07
CA GLN A 133 -1.25 12.30 13.08
C GLN A 133 -0.72 11.76 11.75
N ARG A 134 -1.55 10.98 11.04
CA ARG A 134 -1.23 10.42 9.73
C ARG A 134 -2.43 10.43 8.80
N ASN A 135 -2.30 11.09 7.66
CA ASN A 135 -3.31 11.15 6.61
C ASN A 135 -2.87 10.30 5.42
N ILE A 136 -3.78 9.50 4.88
CA ILE A 136 -3.50 8.62 3.75
C ILE A 136 -4.41 9.02 2.61
N THR A 137 -3.82 9.33 1.47
CA THR A 137 -4.56 9.75 0.28
C THR A 137 -4.07 9.00 -0.95
N LEU A 138 -4.95 8.86 -1.94
CA LEU A 138 -4.55 8.42 -3.26
C LEU A 138 -3.99 9.63 -4.02
N ARG A 139 -2.72 9.56 -4.41
CA ARG A 139 -2.06 10.65 -5.13
C ARG A 139 -2.25 10.53 -6.64
N GLU A 140 -2.00 9.35 -7.17
CA GLU A 140 -2.02 9.11 -8.61
C GLU A 140 -2.61 7.74 -8.92
N PHE A 141 -3.42 7.68 -9.97
CA PHE A 141 -3.91 6.45 -10.54
C PHE A 141 -3.96 6.62 -12.04
N ASP A 142 -3.13 5.85 -12.74
CA ASP A 142 -2.95 5.95 -14.18
C ASP A 142 -2.80 4.57 -14.81
N ALA A 143 -3.20 4.45 -16.08
CA ALA A 143 -3.14 3.23 -16.84
C ALA A 143 -2.94 3.53 -18.32
N TRP A 144 -1.95 2.89 -18.94
CA TRP A 144 -1.65 3.10 -20.35
C TRP A 144 -1.25 1.80 -21.06
N GLU A 145 -1.56 1.73 -22.35
CA GLU A 145 -1.12 0.62 -23.18
C GLU A 145 0.38 0.68 -23.47
N THR A 146 0.99 -0.49 -23.66
CA THR A 146 2.40 -0.59 -24.01
C THR A 146 2.60 -0.07 -25.43
N LYS A 147 3.59 0.82 -25.61
CA LYS A 147 3.93 1.37 -26.92
C LYS A 147 4.36 0.26 -27.89
N VAL A 148 3.86 0.31 -29.12
CA VAL A 148 4.19 -0.64 -30.18
C VAL A 148 5.60 -0.36 -30.69
N VAL A 149 6.53 -1.29 -30.47
CA VAL A 149 7.93 -1.17 -30.92
C VAL A 149 8.13 -1.78 -32.31
N SER A 150 7.31 -2.75 -32.70
CA SER A 150 7.40 -3.44 -34.00
C SER A 150 6.04 -3.94 -34.44
N SER A 151 5.79 -3.95 -35.76
CA SER A 151 4.57 -4.49 -36.37
C SER A 151 4.31 -5.95 -35.98
N LYS A 152 5.36 -6.77 -35.86
CA LYS A 152 5.24 -8.18 -35.42
C LYS A 152 4.75 -8.35 -33.98
N LEU A 153 4.99 -7.35 -33.12
CA LEU A 153 4.62 -7.36 -31.70
C LEU A 153 3.44 -6.44 -31.38
N GLN A 154 2.78 -5.88 -32.40
CA GLN A 154 1.72 -4.89 -32.23
C GLN A 154 0.57 -5.43 -31.37
N ARG A 155 0.11 -6.66 -31.65
CA ARG A 155 -0.98 -7.29 -30.90
C ARG A 155 -0.61 -7.52 -29.43
N PHE A 156 0.63 -7.91 -29.16
CA PHE A 156 1.12 -8.10 -27.80
C PHE A 156 1.21 -6.76 -27.05
N ALA A 157 1.75 -5.73 -27.69
CA ALA A 157 1.88 -4.39 -27.10
C ALA A 157 0.51 -3.77 -26.78
N GLN A 158 -0.44 -3.81 -27.72
CA GLN A 158 -1.81 -3.31 -27.53
C GLN A 158 -2.62 -4.14 -26.51
N SER A 159 -2.22 -5.39 -26.27
CA SER A 159 -2.83 -6.25 -25.25
C SER A 159 -2.10 -6.20 -23.92
N THR A 160 -1.07 -5.35 -23.76
CA THR A 160 -0.32 -5.20 -22.51
C THR A 160 -0.52 -3.82 -21.94
N VAL A 161 -1.07 -3.73 -20.74
CA VAL A 161 -1.36 -2.48 -20.03
C VAL A 161 -0.41 -2.32 -18.86
N THR A 162 0.09 -1.11 -18.65
CA THR A 162 0.82 -0.75 -17.44
C THR A 162 -0.11 0.03 -16.53
N LEU A 163 -0.19 -0.37 -15.27
CA LEU A 163 -0.93 0.28 -14.21
C LEU A 163 0.03 0.98 -13.27
N LEU A 164 -0.33 2.18 -12.84
CA LEU A 164 0.34 2.96 -11.83
C LEU A 164 -0.67 3.36 -10.74
N LEU A 165 -0.28 3.12 -9.49
CA LEU A 165 -0.99 3.56 -8.30
C LEU A 165 0.03 4.17 -7.35
N GLU A 166 -0.16 5.42 -6.96
CA GLU A 166 0.64 6.08 -5.93
C GLU A 166 -0.24 6.45 -4.74
N LEU A 167 0.15 5.96 -3.56
CA LEU A 167 -0.48 6.29 -2.30
C LEU A 167 0.45 7.22 -1.53
N GLU A 168 -0.10 8.27 -0.95
CA GLU A 168 0.63 9.23 -0.13
C GLU A 168 0.26 9.03 1.34
N VAL A 169 1.28 8.96 2.19
CA VAL A 169 1.15 8.92 3.64
C VAL A 169 1.82 10.17 4.19
N GLU A 170 1.00 11.10 4.66
CA GLU A 170 1.45 12.32 5.31
C GLU A 170 1.42 12.13 6.82
N THR A 171 2.55 12.31 7.48
CA THR A 171 2.68 12.30 8.94
C THR A 171 2.91 13.72 9.44
N GLU A 172 1.92 14.31 10.12
CA GLU A 172 1.98 15.70 10.61
C GLU A 172 2.95 15.85 11.80
N ASN A 173 3.03 14.85 12.68
CA ASN A 173 3.76 14.91 13.95
C ASN A 173 5.05 14.07 13.95
N ALA A 174 5.81 14.04 12.85
CA ALA A 174 7.06 13.29 12.81
C ALA A 174 8.21 14.03 13.55
N PRO A 175 9.21 13.31 14.10
CA PRO A 175 10.42 13.90 14.65
C PRO A 175 11.15 14.71 13.57
N GLY A 176 11.10 16.04 13.66
CA GLY A 176 11.68 16.94 12.66
C GLY A 176 10.67 17.68 11.77
N GLY A 177 9.36 17.48 11.98
CA GLY A 177 8.29 18.19 11.26
C GLY A 177 7.48 17.28 10.35
N ARG A 178 6.68 17.87 9.44
CA ARG A 178 5.82 17.13 8.50
C ARG A 178 6.65 16.22 7.59
N GLN A 179 6.31 14.93 7.54
CA GLN A 179 6.94 13.93 6.68
C GLN A 179 5.92 13.40 5.66
N ILE A 180 6.33 13.27 4.39
CA ILE A 180 5.49 12.74 3.32
C ILE A 180 6.18 11.52 2.71
N GLU A 181 5.49 10.39 2.68
CA GLU A 181 5.97 9.17 2.07
C GLU A 181 5.06 8.74 0.92
N ILE A 182 5.68 8.46 -0.24
CA ILE A 182 4.96 8.05 -1.44
C ILE A 182 5.23 6.57 -1.69
N LEU A 183 4.16 5.79 -1.69
CA LEU A 183 4.18 4.36 -1.98
C LEU A 183 3.68 4.14 -3.41
N ARG A 184 4.62 3.81 -4.28
CA ARG A 184 4.36 3.55 -5.71
C ARG A 184 4.20 2.06 -5.99
N PHE A 185 3.10 1.71 -6.66
CA PHE A 185 2.81 0.38 -7.15
C PHE A 185 2.67 0.46 -8.67
N GLN A 186 3.57 -0.20 -9.38
CA GLN A 186 3.53 -0.27 -10.83
C GLN A 186 3.50 -1.73 -11.27
N ARG A 187 2.51 -2.10 -12.08
CA ARG A 187 2.32 -3.48 -12.56
C ARG A 187 2.00 -3.49 -14.05
N LYS A 188 2.53 -4.48 -14.76
CA LYS A 188 2.16 -4.77 -16.15
C LYS A 188 1.18 -5.94 -16.18
N VAL A 189 0.13 -5.80 -16.99
CA VAL A 189 -0.93 -6.79 -17.13
C VAL A 189 -1.07 -7.14 -18.60
N PHE A 190 -1.10 -8.44 -18.88
CA PHE A 190 -1.42 -8.95 -20.20
C PHE A 190 -2.90 -9.34 -20.28
N MET A 191 -3.59 -8.82 -21.30
CA MET A 191 -4.99 -9.08 -21.58
C MET A 191 -5.12 -10.22 -22.58
N SER A 192 -5.11 -11.46 -22.10
CA SER A 192 -5.18 -12.65 -22.96
C SER A 192 -6.40 -12.65 -23.88
N ASN A 193 -7.56 -12.24 -23.36
CA ASN A 193 -8.82 -12.23 -24.12
C ASN A 193 -8.80 -11.19 -25.24
N LYS A 194 -8.22 -10.00 -25.00
CA LYS A 194 -7.99 -8.96 -26.01
C LYS A 194 -7.01 -9.45 -27.09
N TYR A 195 -5.93 -10.12 -26.68
CA TYR A 195 -4.93 -10.66 -27.61
C TYR A 195 -5.52 -11.72 -28.55
N ILE A 196 -6.34 -12.63 -28.01
CA ILE A 196 -7.02 -13.67 -28.78
C ILE A 196 -8.09 -13.04 -29.68
N SER A 197 -8.88 -12.08 -29.18
CA SER A 197 -9.90 -11.43 -30.01
C SER A 197 -9.29 -10.65 -31.17
N MET A 198 -8.12 -10.02 -30.98
CA MET A 198 -7.37 -9.41 -32.08
C MET A 198 -6.83 -10.43 -33.09
N ALA A 199 -6.61 -11.68 -32.67
CA ALA A 199 -6.24 -12.78 -33.56
C ALA A 199 -7.42 -13.19 -34.44
N SER A 200 -8.60 -13.35 -33.82
CA SER A 200 -9.81 -13.80 -34.49
C SER A 200 -10.50 -12.70 -35.27
N SER A 201 -10.27 -11.42 -34.92
CA SER A 201 -10.84 -10.25 -35.60
C SER A 201 -10.17 -9.90 -36.94
N SER A 202 -9.34 -10.78 -37.51
CA SER A 202 -9.22 -10.84 -38.97
C SER A 202 -10.54 -11.27 -39.65
N GLY A 203 -11.62 -11.51 -38.88
CA GLY A 203 -12.95 -11.80 -39.39
C GLY A 203 -14.18 -11.43 -38.53
N SER A 204 -14.12 -10.56 -37.51
CA SER A 204 -15.38 -10.11 -36.87
C SER A 204 -15.29 -8.76 -36.16
N MET A 205 -16.30 -7.94 -36.42
CA MET A 205 -16.41 -6.49 -36.23
C MET A 205 -16.40 -6.03 -34.76
N ARG A 206 -15.76 -4.87 -34.53
CA ARG A 206 -16.00 -4.01 -33.37
C ARG A 206 -17.45 -3.47 -33.49
N PRO A 207 -18.31 -3.59 -32.47
CA PRO A 207 -19.56 -2.84 -32.47
C PRO A 207 -19.18 -1.36 -32.31
N THR A 208 -19.47 -0.57 -33.34
CA THR A 208 -19.50 0.88 -33.26
C THR A 208 -20.79 1.26 -32.54
N SER A 209 -20.66 1.83 -31.35
CA SER A 209 -21.69 2.66 -30.73
C SER A 209 -21.63 4.06 -31.37
#